data_AF-A0A8C5MUH6-F1
#
_entry.id   AF-A0A8C5MUH6-F1
#
_cell.length_a   1.000
_cell.length_b   1.000
_cell.length_c   1.000
_cell.angle_alpha   90.00
_cell.angle_beta   90.00
_cell.angle_gamma   90.00
#
_symmetry.space_group_name_H-M   'P 1'
#
loop_
_entity.id
_entity.type
_entity.pdbx_description
1 polymer ?
#
loop_
_entity_poly.entity_id
_entity_poly.type
_entity_poly.pdbx_seq_one_letter_code
_entity_poly.pdbx_strand_id
1 'polypeptide(L)'
;DTLIHTTYYCEFYCIPPLWTSLPPEHWTRHHVCDWLQYCCDSYKLDAAYISFSHFNVLGVQLCSMTKEDFTEAAGICGQHLYSILQDIRTNGEVQTKKQCRKASGVKRMQSSHLWEFLRDLLLSSEDTSGILDWEDQEQGIFRVVKSEALAQMWGKRKHNDRMNYEKLSRALRHYYKTGILERVDRRLVYKFGKNSYGWH
;
A
#
# COMPACT_ATOMS: atom_id res chain seq x y z
N ASP A 1 -16.10 15.78 36.91
CA ASP A 1 -14.80 15.06 36.88
C ASP A 1 -14.39 14.68 35.47
N THR A 2 -14.24 15.71 34.63
CA THR A 2 -13.56 15.66 33.34
C THR A 2 -12.06 15.77 33.60
N LEU A 3 -11.26 14.86 33.04
CA LEU A 3 -10.13 15.18 32.14
C LEU A 3 -9.33 13.92 31.79
N ILE A 4 -9.52 13.53 30.55
CA ILE A 4 -8.64 12.75 29.68
C ILE A 4 -7.41 13.60 29.30
N HIS A 5 -6.21 13.04 29.51
CA HIS A 5 -4.84 13.39 29.03
C HIS A 5 -3.87 13.06 30.19
N THR A 6 -2.72 12.40 30.05
CA THR A 6 -1.69 12.53 29.01
C THR A 6 -0.59 11.48 29.25
N THR A 7 -0.12 10.87 28.16
CA THR A 7 1.29 10.53 27.83
C THR A 7 2.23 9.91 28.88
N TYR A 8 2.59 8.64 28.66
CA TYR A 8 3.90 8.00 28.95
C TYR A 8 3.84 6.65 28.19
N TYR A 9 4.60 6.31 27.15
CA TYR A 9 6.02 6.53 26.90
C TYR A 9 6.31 6.59 25.39
N CYS A 10 7.14 7.56 25.00
CA CYS A 10 7.96 7.49 23.80
C CYS A 10 9.39 7.13 24.21
N GLU A 11 10.06 6.39 23.33
CA GLU A 11 11.51 6.21 23.18
C GLU A 11 12.30 5.29 24.14
N PHE A 12 13.11 4.45 23.48
CA PHE A 12 14.16 3.56 23.96
C PHE A 12 13.71 2.21 24.56
N TYR A 13 14.14 1.13 23.89
CA TYR A 13 13.73 -0.28 24.01
C TYR A 13 12.42 -0.64 23.29
N CYS A 14 12.49 -0.82 21.96
CA CYS A 14 11.48 -1.59 21.23
C CYS A 14 11.51 -3.04 21.75
N ILE A 15 10.77 -3.33 22.81
CA ILE A 15 10.38 -4.70 23.11
C ILE A 15 9.42 -5.07 21.98
N PRO A 16 9.78 -6.00 21.07
CA PRO A 16 8.87 -6.40 20.02
C PRO A 16 7.61 -6.97 20.69
N PRO A 17 6.41 -6.66 20.17
CA PRO A 17 5.16 -7.14 20.75
C PRO A 17 5.23 -8.63 21.05
N LEU A 18 4.72 -9.08 22.20
CA LEU A 18 4.89 -10.46 22.68
C LEU A 18 4.42 -11.52 21.66
N TRP A 19 3.47 -11.18 20.80
CA TRP A 19 2.98 -12.06 19.73
C TRP A 19 4.05 -12.40 18.69
N THR A 20 5.05 -11.54 18.48
CA THR A 20 6.12 -11.74 17.48
C THR A 20 7.08 -12.88 17.82
N SER A 21 7.12 -13.30 19.09
CA SER A 21 7.97 -14.38 19.59
C SER A 21 7.23 -15.71 19.71
N LEU A 22 5.97 -15.77 19.29
CA LEU A 22 5.11 -16.93 19.39
C LEU A 22 4.62 -17.36 18.00
N PRO A 23 4.58 -18.67 17.69
CA PRO A 23 3.94 -19.16 16.48
C PRO A 23 2.47 -18.72 16.43
N PRO A 24 1.94 -18.38 15.23
CA PRO A 24 0.56 -17.92 15.09
C PRO A 24 -0.49 -18.87 15.68
N GLU A 25 -0.23 -20.17 15.73
CA GLU A 25 -1.11 -21.17 16.34
C GLU A 25 -1.35 -20.93 17.84
N HIS A 26 -0.42 -20.25 18.51
CA HIS A 26 -0.45 -19.95 19.95
C HIS A 26 -0.89 -18.51 20.27
N TRP A 27 -1.31 -17.74 19.27
CA TRP A 27 -1.77 -16.38 19.50
C TRP A 27 -3.09 -16.37 20.28
N THR A 28 -3.16 -15.50 21.29
CA THR A 28 -4.42 -15.16 21.96
C THR A 28 -5.22 -14.19 21.10
N ARG A 29 -6.49 -13.94 21.42
CA ARG A 29 -7.29 -12.91 20.74
C ARG A 29 -6.62 -11.53 20.78
N HIS A 30 -5.97 -11.21 21.90
CA HIS A 30 -5.21 -9.97 22.06
C HIS A 30 -4.00 -9.93 21.12
N HIS A 31 -3.25 -11.03 21.00
CA HIS A 31 -2.15 -11.14 20.04
C HIS A 31 -2.61 -11.00 18.58
N VAL A 32 -3.79 -11.53 18.22
CA VAL A 32 -4.38 -11.35 16.90
C VAL A 32 -4.74 -9.87 16.65
N CYS A 33 -5.32 -9.20 17.65
CA CYS A 33 -5.59 -7.76 17.57
C CYS A 33 -4.30 -6.93 17.42
N ASP A 34 -3.26 -7.22 18.20
CA ASP A 34 -1.97 -6.54 18.11
C ASP A 34 -1.29 -6.78 16.75
N TRP A 35 -1.42 -7.99 16.20
CA TRP A 35 -0.95 -8.32 14.85
C TRP A 35 -1.71 -7.53 13.79
N LEU A 36 -3.04 -7.42 13.90
CA LEU A 36 -3.85 -6.60 12.98
C LEU A 36 -3.50 -5.12 13.07
N GLN A 37 -3.33 -4.59 14.29
CA GLN A 37 -2.91 -3.21 14.51
C GLN A 37 -1.53 -2.96 13.90
N TYR A 38 -0.58 -3.85 14.15
CA TYR A 38 0.73 -3.83 13.48
C TYR A 38 0.58 -3.85 11.96
N CYS A 39 -0.34 -4.65 11.42
CA CYS A 39 -0.58 -4.70 9.98
C CYS A 39 -1.15 -3.38 9.45
N CYS A 40 -2.10 -2.76 10.16
CA CYS A 40 -2.65 -1.45 9.83
C CYS A 40 -1.56 -0.38 9.83
N ASP A 41 -0.74 -0.32 10.89
CA ASP A 41 0.28 0.71 11.05
C ASP A 41 1.45 0.51 10.08
N SER A 42 1.92 -0.73 9.93
CA SER A 42 3.10 -1.05 9.13
C SER A 42 2.82 -1.05 7.63
N TYR A 43 1.63 -1.47 7.22
CA TYR A 43 1.24 -1.56 5.81
C TYR A 43 0.28 -0.45 5.37
N LYS A 44 -0.06 0.49 6.26
CA LYS A 44 -1.05 1.57 6.03
C LYS A 44 -2.37 1.01 5.49
N LEU A 45 -2.83 -0.12 6.04
CA LEU A 45 -4.15 -0.64 5.73
C LEU A 45 -5.19 0.27 6.37
N ASP A 46 -6.23 0.61 5.61
CA ASP A 46 -7.32 1.40 6.15
C ASP A 46 -8.19 0.51 7.06
N ALA A 47 -8.12 0.79 8.36
CA ALA A 47 -8.84 0.06 9.41
C ALA A 47 -10.36 0.14 9.25
N ALA A 48 -10.89 1.10 8.49
CA ALA A 48 -12.32 1.22 8.20
C ALA A 48 -12.88 0.02 7.40
N TYR A 49 -12.02 -0.71 6.69
CA TYR A 49 -12.40 -1.88 5.89
C TYR A 49 -12.14 -3.21 6.59
N ILE A 50 -11.61 -3.21 7.82
CA ILE A 50 -11.27 -4.42 8.57
C ILE A 50 -12.30 -4.62 9.67
N SER A 51 -13.11 -5.68 9.55
CA SER A 51 -14.04 -6.04 10.61
C SER A 51 -13.31 -6.70 11.78
N PHE A 52 -12.92 -5.91 12.79
CA PHE A 52 -12.24 -6.42 13.99
C PHE A 52 -13.06 -7.48 14.75
N SER A 53 -14.40 -7.45 14.64
CA SER A 53 -15.26 -8.48 15.23
C SER A 53 -15.07 -9.84 14.56
N HIS A 54 -14.82 -9.85 13.25
CA HIS A 54 -14.59 -11.05 12.46
C HIS A 54 -13.24 -11.71 12.83
N PHE A 55 -12.24 -10.91 13.23
CA PHE A 55 -10.93 -11.41 13.65
C PHE A 55 -10.76 -11.57 15.16
N ASN A 56 -11.84 -11.47 15.95
CA ASN A 56 -11.80 -11.71 17.39
C ASN A 56 -11.72 -13.22 17.74
N VAL A 57 -10.71 -13.88 17.17
CA VAL A 57 -10.52 -15.34 17.17
C VAL A 57 -9.17 -15.69 17.79
N LEU A 58 -9.00 -16.96 18.18
CA LEU A 58 -7.69 -17.45 18.60
C LEU A 58 -6.77 -17.64 17.39
N GLY A 59 -5.47 -17.63 17.61
CA GLY A 59 -4.46 -17.86 16.60
C GLY A 59 -4.63 -19.16 15.82
N VAL A 60 -4.94 -20.26 16.51
CA VAL A 60 -5.27 -21.54 15.87
C VAL A 60 -6.44 -21.44 14.88
N GLN A 61 -7.47 -20.66 15.23
CA GLN A 61 -8.63 -20.45 14.37
C GLN A 61 -8.26 -19.55 13.18
N LEU A 62 -7.50 -18.49 13.44
CA LEU A 62 -6.96 -17.60 12.40
C LEU A 62 -6.12 -18.38 11.37
N CYS A 63 -5.29 -19.32 11.82
CA CYS A 63 -4.48 -20.18 10.95
C CYS A 63 -5.30 -21.18 10.12
N SER A 64 -6.52 -21.50 10.55
CA SER A 64 -7.44 -22.39 9.83
C SER A 64 -8.34 -21.65 8.83
N MET A 65 -8.44 -20.32 8.91
CA MET A 65 -9.21 -19.51 7.97
C MET A 65 -8.59 -19.58 6.57
N THR A 66 -9.45 -19.63 5.56
CA THR A 66 -9.07 -19.60 4.15
C THR A 66 -8.80 -18.18 3.68
N LYS A 67 -8.18 -18.05 2.49
CA LYS A 67 -7.96 -16.74 1.87
C LYS A 67 -9.28 -16.01 1.62
N GLU A 68 -10.31 -16.77 1.28
CA GLU A 68 -11.68 -16.30 1.04
C GLU A 68 -12.29 -15.73 2.33
N ASP A 69 -12.15 -16.42 3.47
CA ASP A 69 -12.63 -15.92 4.77
C ASP A 69 -11.98 -14.58 5.14
N PHE A 70 -10.67 -14.44 4.91
CA PHE A 70 -9.97 -13.18 5.11
C PHE A 70 -10.48 -12.08 4.18
N THR A 71 -10.77 -12.42 2.92
CA THR A 71 -11.27 -11.48 1.91
C THR A 71 -12.70 -11.03 2.23
N GLU A 72 -13.53 -11.91 2.79
CA GLU A 72 -14.87 -11.58 3.27
C GLU A 72 -14.81 -10.63 4.48
N ALA A 73 -13.88 -10.88 5.41
CA ALA A 73 -13.73 -10.13 6.65
C ALA A 73 -13.08 -8.73 6.48
N ALA A 74 -12.22 -8.56 5.48
CA ALA A 74 -11.39 -7.36 5.30
C ALA A 74 -11.30 -6.85 3.85
N GLY A 75 -12.13 -7.35 2.95
CA GLY A 75 -12.12 -6.98 1.53
C GLY A 75 -10.76 -7.24 0.87
N ILE A 76 -10.29 -6.27 0.08
CA ILE A 76 -9.00 -6.34 -0.63
C ILE A 76 -7.82 -6.50 0.34
N CYS A 77 -7.92 -5.93 1.54
CA CYS A 77 -6.91 -6.05 2.59
C CYS A 77 -6.79 -7.48 3.12
N GLY A 78 -7.86 -8.27 3.06
CA GLY A 78 -7.90 -9.67 3.51
C GLY A 78 -6.86 -10.56 2.85
N GLN A 79 -6.67 -10.42 1.54
CA GLN A 79 -5.67 -11.21 0.82
C GLN A 79 -4.24 -10.94 1.31
N HIS A 80 -3.96 -9.70 1.70
CA HIS A 80 -2.66 -9.31 2.24
C HIS A 80 -2.46 -9.83 3.66
N LEU A 81 -3.47 -9.68 4.52
CA LEU A 81 -3.46 -10.24 5.87
C LEU A 81 -3.23 -11.75 5.84
N TYR A 82 -3.91 -12.47 4.94
CA TYR A 82 -3.69 -13.90 4.74
C TYR A 82 -2.25 -14.20 4.31
N SER A 83 -1.70 -13.47 3.33
CA SER A 83 -0.31 -13.66 2.89
C SER A 83 0.70 -13.43 4.01
N ILE A 84 0.53 -12.36 4.81
CA ILE A 84 1.41 -12.04 5.94
C ILE A 84 1.36 -13.19 6.97
N LEU A 85 0.17 -13.71 7.27
CA LEU A 85 0.03 -14.84 8.18
C LEU A 85 0.76 -16.09 7.65
N GLN A 86 0.61 -16.42 6.37
CA GLN A 86 1.32 -17.57 5.78
C GLN A 86 2.84 -17.37 5.79
N ASP A 87 3.33 -16.16 5.56
CA ASP A 87 4.75 -15.83 5.62
C ASP A 87 5.32 -16.03 7.04
N ILE A 88 4.57 -15.63 8.08
CA ILE A 88 4.97 -15.85 9.49
C ILE A 88 4.97 -17.35 9.81
N ARG A 89 4.00 -18.11 9.33
CA ARG A 89 3.90 -19.56 9.57
C ARG A 89 5.02 -20.36 8.90
N THR A 90 5.44 -19.92 7.72
CA THR A 90 6.48 -20.62 6.93
C THR A 90 7.88 -20.21 7.31
N ASN A 91 8.11 -18.96 7.71
CA ASN A 91 9.45 -18.43 7.99
C ASN A 91 9.73 -18.19 9.49
N GLY A 92 8.72 -18.31 10.38
CA GLY A 92 8.89 -18.29 11.83
C GLY A 92 9.24 -16.93 12.45
N GLU A 93 9.36 -15.86 11.67
CA GLU A 93 9.76 -14.54 12.17
C GLU A 93 8.87 -13.41 11.62
N VAL A 94 8.44 -12.53 12.52
CA VAL A 94 7.89 -11.22 12.18
C VAL A 94 9.07 -10.32 11.85
N GLN A 95 9.14 -9.80 10.63
CA GLN A 95 10.22 -8.93 10.17
C GLN A 95 10.22 -7.58 10.90
N THR A 96 10.65 -7.58 12.16
CA THR A 96 10.92 -6.39 12.97
C THR A 96 12.27 -5.84 12.53
N LYS A 97 12.25 -4.67 11.90
CA LYS A 97 13.37 -4.07 11.16
C LYS A 97 14.70 -4.07 11.94
N LYS A 98 15.64 -4.94 11.56
CA LYS A 98 17.10 -4.73 11.71
C LYS A 98 17.85 -5.31 10.50
N GLN A 99 18.10 -4.46 9.50
CA GLN A 99 19.42 -4.24 8.85
C GLN A 99 19.28 -3.47 7.54
N CYS A 100 20.10 -2.43 7.40
CA CYS A 100 20.38 -1.80 6.12
C CYS A 100 21.04 -2.81 5.17
N ARG A 101 20.52 -2.87 3.92
CA ARG A 101 21.07 -3.54 2.72
C ARG A 101 20.93 -5.07 2.64
N LYS A 102 19.79 -5.53 2.13
CA LYS A 102 19.60 -6.11 0.78
C LYS A 102 18.09 -6.30 0.53
N ALA A 103 17.67 -6.25 -0.75
CA ALA A 103 16.28 -6.29 -1.22
C ALA A 103 15.42 -7.30 -0.44
N SER A 104 14.27 -6.92 0.11
CA SER A 104 13.03 -6.79 -0.66
C SER A 104 12.00 -5.94 0.10
N GLY A 105 11.78 -4.70 -0.35
CA GLY A 105 10.64 -3.91 0.12
C GLY A 105 9.34 -4.56 -0.34
N VAL A 106 8.59 -5.15 0.58
CA VAL A 106 7.22 -5.64 0.34
C VAL A 106 6.29 -4.43 0.22
N LYS A 107 6.34 -3.88 -0.99
CA LYS A 107 5.23 -3.39 -1.81
C LYS A 107 3.98 -2.95 -1.02
N ARG A 108 3.89 -1.66 -0.65
CA ARG A 108 2.64 -0.93 -0.92
C ARG A 108 2.26 -1.30 -2.34
N MET A 109 1.11 -1.95 -2.54
CA MET A 109 0.54 -2.38 -3.83
C MET A 109 1.41 -1.85 -4.97
N GLN A 110 2.46 -2.58 -5.35
CA GLN A 110 3.32 -2.06 -6.43
C GLN A 110 2.49 -2.23 -7.67
N SER A 111 1.68 -1.21 -7.95
CA SER A 111 1.13 -0.89 -9.25
C SER A 111 2.11 -1.43 -10.30
N SER A 112 1.72 -2.54 -10.93
CA SER A 112 2.55 -3.17 -11.95
C SER A 112 2.52 -2.29 -13.20
N HIS A 113 1.45 -1.53 -13.37
CA HIS A 113 1.20 -0.68 -14.51
C HIS A 113 1.45 0.79 -14.18
N LEU A 114 2.07 1.51 -15.13
CA LEU A 114 2.40 2.91 -14.97
C LEU A 114 1.18 3.79 -14.61
N TRP A 115 0.01 3.50 -15.16
CA TRP A 115 -1.19 4.31 -14.90
C TRP A 115 -1.65 4.26 -13.44
N GLU A 116 -1.57 3.08 -12.80
CA GLU A 116 -1.88 2.92 -11.38
C GLU A 116 -0.87 3.71 -10.53
N PHE A 117 0.40 3.73 -10.94
CA PHE A 117 1.45 4.47 -10.23
C PHE A 117 1.18 5.98 -10.28
N LEU A 118 0.75 6.49 -11.43
CA LEU A 118 0.37 7.90 -11.56
C LEU A 118 -0.85 8.25 -10.70
N ARG A 119 -1.87 7.37 -10.69
CA ARG A 119 -3.06 7.54 -9.85
C ARG A 119 -2.67 7.58 -8.37
N ASP A 120 -1.94 6.58 -7.90
CA ASP A 120 -1.54 6.49 -6.49
C ASP A 120 -0.71 7.71 -6.07
N LEU A 121 0.07 8.27 -7.00
CA LEU A 121 0.87 9.48 -6.80
C LEU A 121 0.02 10.76 -6.73
N LEU A 122 -1.11 10.81 -7.43
CA LEU A 122 -2.08 11.91 -7.41
C LEU A 122 -2.99 11.89 -6.17
N LEU A 123 -3.19 10.71 -5.56
CA LEU A 123 -4.00 10.55 -4.35
C LEU A 123 -3.20 10.74 -3.06
N SER A 124 -1.87 10.63 -3.10
CA SER A 124 -1.02 10.85 -1.93
C SER A 124 -0.86 12.34 -1.62
N SER A 125 -1.36 12.79 -0.47
CA SER A 125 -1.45 14.22 -0.11
C SER A 125 -0.20 14.82 0.55
N GLU A 126 0.74 14.03 1.09
CA GLU A 126 1.73 14.59 2.04
C GLU A 126 3.18 14.74 1.51
N ASP A 127 3.63 14.01 0.49
CA ASP A 127 5.07 13.97 0.13
C ASP A 127 5.40 14.19 -1.36
N THR A 128 4.40 14.33 -2.24
CA THR A 128 4.60 14.31 -3.71
C THR A 128 4.11 15.57 -4.43
N SER A 129 3.74 16.58 -3.64
CA SER A 129 3.27 17.88 -4.11
C SER A 129 4.18 18.45 -5.21
N GLY A 130 3.58 18.75 -6.37
CA GLY A 130 4.27 19.37 -7.51
C GLY A 130 5.07 18.42 -8.42
N ILE A 131 4.86 17.10 -8.35
CA ILE A 131 5.33 16.16 -9.40
C ILE A 131 4.21 15.90 -10.41
N LEU A 132 3.02 15.58 -9.90
CA LEU A 132 1.77 15.48 -10.63
C LEU A 132 0.73 16.32 -9.91
N ASP A 133 -0.07 17.06 -10.66
CA ASP A 133 -1.18 17.84 -10.10
C ASP A 133 -2.47 17.56 -10.89
N TRP A 134 -3.60 17.61 -10.19
CA TRP A 134 -4.91 17.63 -10.83
C TRP A 134 -5.14 18.98 -11.51
N GLU A 135 -5.51 18.94 -12.79
CA GLU A 135 -6.04 20.12 -13.50
C GLU A 135 -7.56 20.16 -13.39
N ASP A 136 -8.19 18.99 -13.41
CA ASP A 136 -9.61 18.77 -13.18
C ASP A 136 -9.80 17.35 -12.62
N GLN A 137 -9.99 17.24 -11.30
CA GLN A 137 -10.12 15.95 -10.64
C GLN A 137 -11.43 15.25 -11.02
N GLU A 138 -12.52 15.99 -11.23
CA GLU A 138 -13.83 15.43 -11.60
C GLU A 138 -13.78 14.76 -12.98
N GLN A 139 -13.05 15.36 -13.92
CA GLN A 139 -12.85 14.81 -15.27
C GLN A 139 -11.63 13.88 -15.37
N GLY A 140 -10.88 13.67 -14.29
CA GLY A 140 -9.69 12.83 -14.28
C GLY A 140 -8.52 13.40 -15.08
N ILE A 141 -8.44 14.72 -15.24
CA ILE A 141 -7.39 15.42 -15.99
C ILE A 141 -6.28 15.83 -15.04
N PHE A 142 -5.06 15.40 -15.35
CA PHE A 142 -3.87 15.69 -14.56
C PHE A 142 -2.71 16.18 -15.42
N ARG A 143 -1.80 16.92 -14.80
CA ARG A 143 -0.58 17.44 -15.41
C ARG A 143 0.65 16.80 -14.78
N VAL A 144 1.63 16.46 -15.62
CA VAL A 144 2.99 16.18 -15.19
C VAL A 144 3.75 17.50 -15.04
N VAL A 145 4.10 17.86 -13.81
CA VAL A 145 4.83 19.10 -13.50
C VAL A 145 6.34 18.87 -13.56
N LYS A 146 6.84 17.83 -12.89
CA LYS A 146 8.28 17.46 -12.86
C LYS A 146 8.50 16.14 -13.61
N SER A 147 8.59 16.22 -14.93
CA SER A 147 8.70 15.05 -15.83
C SER A 147 9.92 14.16 -15.54
N GLU A 148 11.08 14.74 -15.25
CA GLU A 148 12.29 13.99 -14.92
C GLU A 148 12.17 13.26 -13.59
N ALA A 149 11.69 13.95 -12.55
CA ALA A 149 11.49 13.36 -11.22
C ALA A 149 10.48 12.20 -11.29
N LEU A 150 9.38 12.39 -12.02
CA LEU A 150 8.39 11.32 -12.25
C LEU A 150 9.02 10.09 -12.90
N ALA A 151 9.83 10.29 -13.95
CA ALA A 151 10.50 9.20 -14.63
C ALA A 151 11.52 8.48 -13.74
N GLN A 152 12.27 9.22 -12.92
CA GLN A 152 13.20 8.65 -11.95
C GLN A 152 12.47 7.83 -10.88
N MET A 153 11.34 8.33 -10.36
CA MET A 153 10.52 7.59 -9.39
C MET A 153 9.98 6.28 -9.99
N TRP A 154 9.49 6.32 -11.22
CA TRP A 154 9.05 5.12 -11.93
C TRP A 154 10.21 4.15 -12.22
N GLY A 155 11.36 4.67 -12.65
CA GLY A 155 12.59 3.91 -12.87
C GLY A 155 13.04 3.18 -11.61
N LYS A 156 13.12 3.91 -10.48
CA LYS A 156 13.43 3.35 -9.16
C LYS A 156 12.45 2.26 -8.75
N ARG A 157 11.15 2.45 -9.01
CA ARG A 157 10.11 1.42 -8.74
C ARG A 157 10.29 0.16 -9.57
N LYS A 158 10.78 0.28 -10.80
CA LYS A 158 11.01 -0.85 -11.73
C LYS A 158 12.45 -1.34 -11.76
N HIS A 159 13.31 -0.86 -10.86
CA HIS A 159 14.76 -1.13 -10.88
C HIS A 159 15.37 -0.88 -12.28
N ASN A 160 14.97 0.21 -12.92
CA ASN A 160 15.41 0.61 -14.25
C ASN A 160 16.01 2.01 -14.21
N ASP A 161 17.32 2.08 -14.02
CA ASP A 161 18.08 3.34 -13.94
C ASP A 161 18.17 4.08 -15.29
N ARG A 162 17.81 3.40 -16.40
CA ARG A 162 17.75 4.00 -17.74
C ARG A 162 16.36 4.55 -18.08
N MET A 163 15.44 4.61 -17.12
CA MET A 163 14.12 5.20 -17.31
C MET A 163 14.24 6.72 -17.46
N ASN A 164 13.55 7.28 -18.43
CA ASN A 164 13.44 8.72 -18.66
C ASN A 164 12.03 9.06 -19.15
N TYR A 165 11.72 10.36 -19.21
CA TYR A 165 10.38 10.78 -19.56
C TYR A 165 9.99 10.41 -21.00
N GLU A 166 10.93 10.36 -21.93
CA GLU A 166 10.66 9.92 -23.31
C GLU A 166 10.14 8.48 -23.37
N LYS A 167 10.78 7.57 -22.63
CA LYS A 167 10.34 6.17 -22.52
C LYS A 167 9.03 6.03 -21.74
N LEU A 168 8.90 6.76 -20.63
CA LEU A 168 7.68 6.76 -19.82
C LEU A 168 6.49 7.26 -20.63
N SER A 169 6.64 8.40 -21.32
CA SER A 169 5.60 8.98 -22.17
C SER A 169 5.24 8.07 -23.34
N ARG A 170 6.17 7.22 -23.83
CA ARG A 170 5.85 6.19 -24.83
C ARG A 170 4.83 5.19 -24.32
N ALA A 171 4.95 4.75 -23.06
CA ALA A 171 3.99 3.86 -22.41
C ALA A 171 2.64 4.57 -22.19
N LEU A 172 2.65 5.85 -21.75
CA LEU A 172 1.41 6.63 -21.62
C LEU A 172 0.65 6.75 -22.95
N ARG A 173 1.36 6.99 -24.06
CA ARG A 173 0.75 7.01 -25.39
C ARG A 173 0.16 5.65 -25.82
N HIS A 174 0.71 4.54 -25.33
CA HIS A 174 0.13 3.22 -25.60
C HIS A 174 -1.23 3.03 -24.93
N TYR A 175 -1.44 3.66 -23.76
CA TYR A 175 -2.72 3.58 -23.05
C TYR A 175 -3.89 4.23 -23.77
N TYR A 176 -3.65 5.08 -24.78
CA TYR A 176 -4.71 5.60 -25.64
C TYR A 176 -5.43 4.49 -26.41
N LYS A 177 -4.69 3.47 -26.86
CA LYS A 177 -5.28 2.34 -27.60
C LYS A 177 -6.14 1.45 -26.70
N THR A 178 -5.75 1.32 -25.44
CA THR A 178 -6.44 0.45 -24.48
C THR A 178 -7.52 1.18 -23.69
N GLY A 179 -7.75 2.48 -23.93
CA GLY A 179 -8.74 3.30 -23.22
C GLY A 179 -8.42 3.55 -21.74
N ILE A 180 -7.18 3.26 -21.30
CA ILE A 180 -6.71 3.53 -19.94
C ILE A 180 -6.45 5.03 -19.76
N LEU A 181 -5.94 5.69 -20.81
CA LEU A 181 -5.82 7.14 -20.88
C LEU A 181 -6.54 7.66 -22.13
N GLU A 182 -7.04 8.88 -22.07
CA GLU A 182 -7.56 9.64 -23.20
C GLU A 182 -6.55 10.70 -23.63
N ARG A 183 -6.44 10.94 -24.94
CA ARG A 183 -5.53 11.96 -25.48
C ARG A 183 -6.10 13.34 -25.16
N VAL A 184 -5.27 14.18 -24.53
CA VAL A 184 -5.51 15.61 -24.38
C VAL A 184 -4.54 16.35 -25.31
N ASP A 185 -5.02 17.32 -26.08
CA ASP A 185 -4.17 18.10 -27.00
C ASP A 185 -3.43 19.23 -26.29
N ARG A 186 -2.79 18.90 -25.16
CA ARG A 186 -1.98 19.79 -24.33
C ARG A 186 -0.73 19.05 -23.86
N ARG A 187 0.41 19.73 -23.89
CA ARG A 187 1.69 19.12 -23.52
C ARG A 187 1.72 18.80 -22.02
N LEU A 188 2.22 17.61 -21.68
CA LEU A 188 2.32 17.07 -20.30
C LEU A 188 0.98 16.91 -19.57
N VAL A 189 -0.15 17.01 -20.28
CA VAL A 189 -1.48 16.82 -19.72
C VAL A 189 -2.05 15.51 -20.23
N TYR A 190 -2.64 14.74 -19.32
CA TYR A 190 -3.24 13.45 -19.60
C TYR A 190 -4.60 13.38 -18.91
N LYS A 191 -5.47 12.51 -19.41
CA LYS A 191 -6.77 12.26 -18.82
C LYS A 191 -6.95 10.77 -18.59
N PHE A 192 -7.40 10.38 -17.41
CA PHE A 192 -7.80 9.01 -17.13
C PHE A 192 -9.01 8.64 -17.99
N GLY A 193 -8.92 7.50 -18.66
CA GLY A 193 -9.99 6.99 -19.54
C GLY A 193 -10.91 6.03 -18.80
N LYS A 194 -11.99 5.64 -19.48
CA LYS A 194 -13.02 4.72 -18.94
C LYS A 194 -12.51 3.35 -18.45
N ASN A 195 -11.34 2.89 -18.92
CA ASN A 195 -10.75 1.62 -18.50
C ASN A 195 -9.75 1.78 -17.33
N SER A 196 -9.69 2.97 -16.72
CA SER A 196 -8.92 3.24 -15.51
C SER A 196 -9.87 3.55 -14.35
N TYR A 197 -9.49 3.13 -13.14
CA TYR A 197 -10.36 3.16 -11.96
C TYR A 197 -9.62 3.60 -10.69
N GLY A 198 -10.41 3.99 -9.69
CA GLY A 198 -9.93 4.40 -8.37
C GLY A 198 -9.24 5.77 -8.32
N TRP A 199 -9.39 6.59 -9.36
CA TRP A 199 -8.82 7.93 -9.44
C TRP A 199 -9.83 9.04 -9.08
N HIS A 200 -11.11 8.69 -8.94
CA HIS A 200 -12.20 9.57 -8.53
C HIS A 200 -12.31 9.58 -7.01
#